data_AF-A0A9W9WQ17-F1
#
_entry.id   AF-A0A9W9WQ17-F1
#
_cell.length_a   1.000
_cell.length_b   1.000
_cell.length_c   1.000
_cell.angle_alpha   90.00
_cell.angle_beta   90.00
_cell.angle_gamma   90.00
#
_symmetry.space_group_name_H-M   'P 1'
#
loop_
_entity.id
_entity.type
_entity.pdbx_description
1 polymer ?
#
loop_
_entity_poly.entity_id
_entity_poly.type
_entity_poly.pdbx_seq_one_letter_code
_entity_poly.pdbx_strand_id
1 'polypeptide(L)'
;MADPSSSQQGALQPNRNWHAKRDAVVEGQAVDLPEIGSFNLYKITPPLKERTELDAWVDQVEKILRSHKLHNLINNKIPWPVVDDPNGDKWYTLSLQVRTWISSSIDNELMQEINARGNSVDFADELLAEIKKHMKGE
;
A
#
# COMPACT_ATOMS: atom_id res chain seq x y z
N MET A 1 11.30 -56.36 26.37
CA MET A 1 11.21 -55.67 25.06
C MET A 1 9.80 -55.11 24.92
N ALA A 2 9.72 -53.90 24.35
CA ALA A 2 8.53 -53.12 23.97
C ALA A 2 7.84 -52.29 25.07
N ASP A 3 8.33 -51.06 25.23
CA ASP A 3 7.50 -49.88 25.47
C ASP A 3 6.72 -49.55 24.16
N PRO A 4 5.43 -49.21 24.21
CA PRO A 4 4.78 -48.50 23.13
C PRO A 4 4.83 -47.00 23.40
N SER A 5 5.70 -46.33 22.66
CA SER A 5 5.78 -44.88 22.51
C SER A 5 4.44 -44.25 22.14
N SER A 6 4.18 -43.14 22.83
CA SER A 6 3.25 -42.07 22.53
C SER A 6 3.07 -41.78 21.05
N SER A 7 1.83 -41.57 20.64
CA SER A 7 1.49 -40.86 19.40
C SER A 7 0.28 -39.97 19.66
N GLN A 8 0.50 -38.85 20.36
CA GLN A 8 -0.46 -37.75 20.36
C GLN A 8 -0.34 -37.02 19.02
N GLN A 9 -1.21 -37.37 18.08
CA GLN A 9 -1.46 -36.59 16.88
C GLN A 9 -2.17 -35.30 17.31
N GLY A 10 -1.39 -34.23 17.50
CA GLY A 10 -1.92 -32.89 17.72
C GLY A 10 -2.59 -32.40 16.44
N ALA A 11 -3.92 -32.39 16.42
CA ALA A 11 -4.67 -31.71 15.36
C ALA A 11 -4.25 -30.23 15.33
N LEU A 12 -3.79 -29.76 14.17
CA LEU A 12 -3.55 -28.33 13.91
C LEU A 12 -4.85 -27.58 14.16
N GLN A 13 -4.95 -26.90 15.31
CA GLN A 13 -6.11 -26.08 15.60
C GLN A 13 -6.20 -24.92 14.57
N PRO A 14 -7.42 -24.52 14.17
CA PRO A 14 -7.59 -23.43 13.22
C PRO A 14 -7.05 -22.12 13.83
N ASN A 15 -6.08 -21.51 13.15
CA ASN A 15 -5.50 -20.23 13.56
C ASN A 15 -6.50 -19.09 13.31
N ARG A 16 -7.05 -18.53 14.39
CA ARG A 16 -8.00 -17.40 14.37
C ARG A 16 -7.34 -16.04 14.57
N ASN A 17 -6.01 -15.96 14.53
CA ASN A 17 -5.28 -14.72 14.79
C ASN A 17 -5.28 -13.82 13.54
N TRP A 18 -6.35 -13.05 13.38
CA TRP A 18 -6.49 -12.07 12.30
C TRP A 18 -5.48 -10.91 12.40
N HIS A 19 -5.01 -10.57 13.61
CA HIS A 19 -3.97 -9.55 13.79
C HIS A 19 -2.63 -10.01 13.19
N ALA A 20 -2.24 -11.27 13.41
CA ALA A 20 -1.04 -11.82 12.78
C ALA A 20 -1.13 -11.83 11.25
N LYS A 21 -2.32 -12.09 10.68
CA LYS A 21 -2.53 -11.98 9.23
C LYS A 21 -2.36 -10.55 8.72
N ARG A 22 -2.85 -9.57 9.48
CA ARG A 22 -2.72 -8.14 9.14
C ARG A 22 -1.27 -7.67 9.18
N ASP A 23 -0.50 -8.15 10.15
CA ASP A 23 0.87 -7.69 10.42
C ASP A 23 1.93 -8.53 9.68
N ALA A 24 1.51 -9.46 8.83
CA ALA A 24 2.40 -10.29 8.03
C ALA A 24 3.22 -9.44 7.05
N VAL A 25 4.53 -9.68 7.01
CA VAL A 25 5.42 -9.09 6.01
C VAL A 25 5.14 -9.75 4.66
N VAL A 26 4.94 -8.95 3.63
CA VAL A 26 4.76 -9.42 2.26
C VAL A 26 6.07 -9.30 1.48
N GLU A 27 6.27 -10.23 0.55
CA GLU A 27 7.52 -10.34 -0.23
C GLU A 27 7.63 -9.29 -1.34
N GLY A 28 6.51 -8.73 -1.81
CA GLY A 28 6.49 -7.76 -2.90
C GLY A 28 5.18 -6.99 -3.01
N GLN A 29 5.20 -5.85 -3.71
CA GLN A 29 4.02 -5.00 -3.85
C GLN A 29 2.91 -5.64 -4.70
N ALA A 30 3.24 -6.65 -5.51
CA ALA A 30 2.30 -7.35 -6.37
C ALA A 30 1.45 -8.42 -5.65
N VAL A 31 1.72 -8.67 -4.36
CA VAL A 31 1.04 -9.70 -3.57
C VAL A 31 -0.42 -9.30 -3.29
N ASP A 32 -1.33 -10.26 -3.51
CA ASP A 32 -2.77 -10.16 -3.19
C ASP A 32 -3.52 -8.99 -3.86
N LEU A 33 -2.98 -8.46 -4.95
CA LEU A 33 -3.61 -7.35 -5.68
C LEU A 33 -5.00 -7.74 -6.21
N PRO A 34 -6.00 -6.85 -6.07
CA PRO A 34 -7.33 -7.09 -6.58
C PRO A 34 -7.35 -7.14 -8.12
N GLU A 35 -8.46 -7.63 -8.68
CA GLU A 35 -8.67 -7.53 -10.11
C GLU A 35 -8.88 -6.06 -10.52
N ILE A 36 -8.33 -5.69 -11.69
CA ILE A 36 -8.46 -4.33 -12.23
C ILE A 36 -9.96 -4.05 -12.46
N GLY A 37 -10.45 -2.93 -11.92
CA GLY A 37 -11.87 -2.54 -12.01
C GLY A 37 -12.79 -3.17 -10.97
N SER A 38 -12.28 -3.98 -10.03
CA SER A 38 -13.10 -4.59 -8.96
C SER A 38 -13.39 -3.66 -7.77
N PHE A 39 -12.89 -2.43 -7.78
CA PHE A 39 -13.01 -1.47 -6.69
C PHE A 39 -13.22 -0.05 -7.21
N ASN A 40 -13.71 0.83 -6.34
CA ASN A 40 -13.83 2.27 -6.60
C ASN A 40 -13.14 3.03 -5.47
N LEU A 41 -12.20 3.91 -5.82
CA LEU A 41 -11.54 4.80 -4.87
C LEU A 41 -12.20 6.18 -4.92
N TYR A 42 -12.91 6.53 -3.85
CA TYR A 42 -13.48 7.87 -3.71
C TYR A 42 -12.40 8.88 -3.31
N LYS A 43 -12.46 10.07 -3.88
CA LYS A 43 -11.54 11.17 -3.55
C LYS A 43 -11.65 11.52 -2.05
N ILE A 44 -10.51 11.72 -1.40
CA ILE A 44 -10.49 12.18 0.00
C ILE A 44 -10.89 13.67 0.04
N THR A 45 -11.82 14.01 0.93
CA THR A 45 -12.31 15.38 1.14
C THR A 45 -12.31 15.69 2.64
N PRO A 46 -11.72 16.82 3.08
CA PRO A 46 -11.02 17.83 2.27
C PRO A 46 -9.70 17.28 1.67
N PRO A 47 -9.21 17.87 0.55
CA PRO A 47 -7.91 17.51 -0.01
C PRO A 47 -6.78 17.87 0.96
N LEU A 48 -5.66 17.16 0.89
CA LEU A 48 -4.47 17.49 1.67
C LEU A 48 -3.93 18.86 1.27
N LYS A 49 -3.83 19.77 2.24
CA LYS A 49 -3.28 21.10 2.02
C LYS A 49 -2.20 21.46 3.03
N GLU A 50 -2.48 21.27 4.32
CA GLU A 50 -1.61 21.75 5.38
C GLU A 50 -0.77 20.62 5.98
N ARG A 51 0.49 20.94 6.36
CA ARG A 51 1.39 19.98 7.03
C ARG A 51 0.79 19.36 8.28
N THR A 52 -0.03 20.11 9.03
CA THR A 52 -0.68 19.63 10.25
C THR A 52 -1.69 18.51 10.00
N GLU A 53 -2.14 18.34 8.76
CA GLU A 53 -3.11 17.33 8.36
C GLU A 53 -2.45 16.05 7.82
N LEU A 54 -1.13 16.10 7.54
CA LEU A 54 -0.40 15.05 6.84
C LEU A 54 -0.57 13.67 7.49
N ASP A 55 -0.32 13.55 8.79
CA ASP A 55 -0.34 12.25 9.47
C ASP A 55 -1.75 11.63 9.46
N ALA A 56 -2.79 12.44 9.69
CA ALA A 56 -4.18 11.99 9.63
C ALA A 56 -4.60 11.61 8.21
N TRP A 57 -4.16 12.38 7.20
CA TRP A 57 -4.45 12.10 5.80
C TRP A 57 -3.73 10.83 5.31
N VAL A 58 -2.48 10.62 5.69
CA VAL A 58 -1.72 9.39 5.38
C VAL A 58 -2.41 8.17 5.99
N ASP A 59 -2.83 8.25 7.26
CA ASP A 59 -3.58 7.17 7.90
C ASP A 59 -4.91 6.88 7.17
N GLN A 60 -5.62 7.91 6.69
CA GLN A 60 -6.82 7.75 5.87
C GLN A 60 -6.52 7.07 4.53
N VAL A 61 -5.46 7.49 3.82
CA VAL A 61 -5.00 6.86 2.57
C VAL A 61 -4.70 5.38 2.81
N GLU A 62 -3.92 5.06 3.84
CA GLU A 62 -3.56 3.68 4.18
C GLU A 62 -4.79 2.83 4.51
N LYS A 63 -5.76 3.36 5.26
CA LYS A 63 -7.01 2.67 5.59
C LYS A 63 -7.86 2.37 4.35
N ILE A 64 -8.04 3.35 3.47
CA ILE A 64 -8.80 3.19 2.22
C ILE A 64 -8.12 2.14 1.34
N LEU A 65 -6.82 2.27 1.08
CA LEU A 65 -6.13 1.31 0.22
C LEU A 65 -6.08 -0.10 0.84
N ARG A 66 -6.02 -0.20 2.17
CA ARG A 66 -6.04 -1.49 2.86
C ARG A 66 -7.37 -2.23 2.70
N SER A 67 -8.51 -1.54 2.75
CA SER A 67 -9.82 -2.17 2.52
C SER A 67 -9.98 -2.75 1.11
N HIS A 68 -9.21 -2.23 0.15
CA HIS A 68 -9.16 -2.70 -1.24
C HIS A 68 -7.94 -3.58 -1.57
N LYS A 69 -7.12 -3.97 -0.59
CA LYS A 69 -5.85 -4.71 -0.79
C LYS A 69 -4.81 -4.01 -1.69
N LEU A 70 -4.84 -2.68 -1.72
CA LEU A 70 -3.92 -1.84 -2.51
C LEU A 70 -2.81 -1.19 -1.66
N HIS A 71 -2.88 -1.30 -0.33
CA HIS A 71 -1.94 -0.65 0.60
C HIS A 71 -0.46 -0.99 0.38
N ASN A 72 -0.15 -2.12 -0.24
CA ASN A 72 1.25 -2.47 -0.57
C ASN A 72 1.83 -1.53 -1.63
N LEU A 73 1.00 -1.01 -2.55
CA LEU A 73 1.42 -0.15 -3.66
C LEU A 73 1.95 1.22 -3.23
N ILE A 74 1.71 1.63 -1.97
CA ILE A 74 2.18 2.90 -1.42
C ILE A 74 3.32 2.75 -0.42
N ASN A 75 3.79 1.52 -0.20
CA ASN A 75 4.82 1.22 0.78
C ASN A 75 6.17 1.00 0.09
N ASN A 76 6.98 2.06 0.07
CA ASN A 76 8.32 2.08 -0.51
C ASN A 76 9.35 1.17 0.20
N LYS A 77 8.98 0.51 1.30
CA LYS A 77 9.82 -0.51 1.96
C LYS A 77 9.61 -1.91 1.39
N ILE A 78 8.56 -2.10 0.60
CA ILE A 78 8.28 -3.35 -0.09
C ILE A 78 8.80 -3.19 -1.52
N PRO A 79 9.63 -4.13 -2.02
CA PRO A 79 10.16 -4.04 -3.37
C PRO A 79 9.05 -4.13 -4.42
N TRP A 80 9.26 -3.44 -5.53
CA TRP A 80 8.48 -3.63 -6.74
C TRP A 80 8.66 -5.06 -7.26
N PRO A 81 7.64 -5.62 -7.94
CA PRO A 81 7.84 -6.88 -8.65
C PRO A 81 8.93 -6.74 -9.72
N VAL A 82 9.59 -7.85 -10.04
CA VAL A 82 10.43 -7.92 -11.23
C VAL A 82 9.56 -7.82 -12.49
N VAL A 83 10.13 -7.39 -13.61
CA VAL A 83 9.40 -7.19 -14.87
C VAL A 83 8.68 -8.45 -15.34
N ASP A 84 9.28 -9.63 -15.13
CA ASP A 84 8.73 -10.93 -15.53
C ASP A 84 7.77 -11.53 -14.48
N ASP A 85 7.40 -10.78 -13.43
CA ASP A 85 6.44 -11.24 -12.44
C ASP A 85 5.08 -11.48 -13.12
N PRO A 86 4.40 -12.62 -12.88
CA PRO A 86 3.08 -12.89 -13.45
C PRO A 86 2.02 -11.83 -13.13
N ASN A 87 2.21 -11.06 -12.06
CA ASN A 87 1.37 -9.93 -11.65
C ASN A 87 2.01 -8.56 -11.96
N GLY A 88 3.13 -8.49 -12.69
CA GLY A 88 3.85 -7.25 -13.02
C GLY A 88 2.97 -6.22 -13.72
N ASP A 89 2.26 -6.61 -14.79
CA ASP A 89 1.33 -5.74 -15.51
C ASP A 89 0.17 -5.25 -14.63
N LYS A 90 -0.31 -6.12 -13.74
CA LYS A 90 -1.37 -5.80 -12.78
C LYS A 90 -0.87 -4.78 -11.77
N TRP A 91 0.31 -4.99 -11.20
CA TRP A 91 0.96 -4.05 -10.31
C TRP A 91 1.17 -2.69 -10.98
N TYR A 92 1.72 -2.68 -12.20
CA TYR A 92 1.98 -1.45 -12.96
C TYR A 92 0.69 -0.66 -13.15
N THR A 93 -0.36 -1.31 -13.65
CA THR A 93 -1.65 -0.66 -13.90
C THR A 93 -2.28 -0.12 -12.62
N LEU A 94 -2.32 -0.92 -11.55
CA LEU A 94 -2.91 -0.51 -10.27
C LEU A 94 -2.08 0.58 -9.57
N SER A 95 -0.75 0.55 -9.69
CA SER A 95 0.13 1.59 -9.15
C SER A 95 -0.17 2.94 -9.79
N LEU A 96 -0.31 2.99 -11.13
CA LEU A 96 -0.70 4.22 -11.83
C LEU A 96 -2.09 4.72 -11.44
N GLN A 97 -3.06 3.81 -11.25
CA GLN A 97 -4.40 4.17 -10.78
C GLN A 97 -4.37 4.77 -9.37
N VAL A 98 -3.67 4.13 -8.44
CA VAL A 98 -3.54 4.61 -7.06
C VAL A 98 -2.79 5.94 -7.02
N ARG A 99 -1.72 6.10 -7.80
CA ARG A 99 -0.98 7.37 -7.93
C ARG A 99 -1.91 8.48 -8.40
N THR A 100 -2.69 8.25 -9.45
CA THR A 100 -3.65 9.23 -10.00
C THR A 100 -4.72 9.60 -8.96
N TRP A 101 -5.24 8.61 -8.24
CA TRP A 101 -6.20 8.83 -7.16
C TRP A 101 -5.59 9.65 -5.99
N ILE A 102 -4.34 9.35 -5.60
CA ILE A 102 -3.59 10.12 -4.59
C ILE A 102 -3.46 11.58 -5.05
N SER A 103 -2.96 11.83 -6.26
CA SER A 103 -2.83 13.18 -6.81
C SER A 103 -4.16 13.93 -6.83
N SER A 104 -5.26 13.25 -7.15
CA SER A 104 -6.59 13.86 -7.15
C SER A 104 -7.08 14.28 -5.75
N SER A 105 -6.48 13.72 -4.69
CA SER A 105 -6.84 13.92 -3.28
C SER A 105 -5.95 14.93 -2.55
N ILE A 106 -5.15 15.70 -3.30
CA ILE A 106 -4.21 16.72 -2.82
C ILE A 106 -4.64 18.08 -3.38
N ASP A 107 -4.35 19.16 -2.65
CA ASP A 107 -4.55 20.52 -3.14
C ASP A 107 -3.69 20.79 -4.39
N ASN A 108 -4.23 21.57 -5.33
CA ASN A 108 -3.56 21.82 -6.61
C ASN A 108 -2.25 22.60 -6.46
N GLU A 109 -2.18 23.56 -5.54
CA GLU A 109 -0.98 24.37 -5.30
C GLU A 109 0.12 23.47 -4.72
N LEU A 110 -0.21 22.66 -3.72
CA LEU A 110 0.71 21.68 -3.13
C LEU A 110 1.21 20.66 -4.17
N MET A 111 0.33 20.16 -5.03
CA MET A 111 0.73 19.22 -6.09
C MET A 111 1.68 19.88 -7.11
N GLN A 112 1.49 21.16 -7.43
CA GLN A 112 2.41 21.91 -8.30
C GLN A 112 3.78 22.08 -7.64
N GLU A 113 3.83 22.38 -6.35
CA GLU A 113 5.08 22.50 -5.60
C GLU A 113 5.87 21.19 -5.58
N ILE A 114 5.18 20.06 -5.38
CA ILE A 114 5.78 18.72 -5.44
C ILE A 114 6.36 18.44 -6.83
N ASN A 115 5.59 18.72 -7.89
CA ASN A 115 6.04 18.48 -9.27
C ASN A 115 7.21 19.39 -9.67
N ALA A 116 7.28 20.62 -9.15
CA ALA A 116 8.34 21.57 -9.45
C ALA A 116 9.74 21.11 -8.97
N ARG A 117 9.81 20.12 -8.07
CA ARG A 117 11.07 19.53 -7.59
C ARG A 117 11.79 18.69 -8.64
N GLY A 118 11.10 18.25 -9.70
CA GLY A 118 11.70 17.48 -10.80
C GLY A 118 12.08 16.03 -10.45
N ASN A 119 11.62 15.49 -9.33
CA ASN A 119 11.79 14.08 -8.99
C ASN A 119 10.85 13.22 -9.85
N SER A 120 11.35 12.07 -10.34
CA SER A 120 10.48 11.04 -10.93
C SER A 120 9.64 10.43 -9.81
N VAL A 121 8.32 10.53 -9.96
CA VAL A 121 7.30 9.99 -9.06
C VAL A 121 6.25 9.32 -9.92
N ASP A 122 6.67 8.26 -10.59
CA ASP A 122 5.88 7.55 -11.60
C ASP A 122 4.91 6.56 -10.95
N PHE A 123 5.22 6.10 -9.74
CA PHE A 123 4.42 5.14 -8.99
C PHE A 123 3.86 5.69 -7.68
N ALA A 124 2.88 4.96 -7.11
CA ALA A 124 2.10 5.43 -5.98
C ALA A 124 2.92 5.58 -4.68
N ASP A 125 3.86 4.67 -4.42
CA ASP A 125 4.77 4.70 -3.28
C ASP A 125 5.77 5.84 -3.36
N GLU A 126 6.32 6.09 -4.55
CA GLU A 126 7.20 7.23 -4.82
C GLU A 126 6.48 8.56 -4.55
N LEU A 127 5.27 8.72 -5.09
CA LEU A 127 4.48 9.93 -4.87
C LEU A 127 4.18 10.12 -3.38
N LEU A 128 3.74 9.08 -2.67
CA LEU A 128 3.47 9.19 -1.23
C LEU A 128 4.73 9.52 -0.43
N ALA A 129 5.87 8.95 -0.81
CA ALA A 129 7.16 9.26 -0.18
C ALA A 129 7.55 10.73 -0.41
N GLU A 130 7.40 11.25 -1.63
CA GLU A 130 7.73 12.65 -1.94
C GLU A 130 6.79 13.63 -1.22
N ILE A 131 5.49 13.33 -1.12
CA ILE A 131 4.53 14.13 -0.32
C ILE A 131 5.00 14.20 1.13
N LYS A 132 5.30 13.04 1.73
CA LYS A 132 5.78 12.95 3.12
C LYS A 132 7.06 13.75 3.30
N LYS A 133 8.00 13.63 2.37
CA LYS A 133 9.28 14.34 2.37
C LYS A 133 9.09 15.86 2.28
N HIS A 134 8.39 16.32 1.25
CA HIS A 134 8.10 17.74 1.00
C HIS A 134 7.43 18.39 2.21
N MET A 135 6.34 17.81 2.71
CA MET A 135 5.57 18.41 3.80
C MET A 135 6.30 18.33 5.15
N LYS A 136 7.24 17.38 5.35
CA LYS A 136 8.10 17.34 6.54
C LYS A 136 9.27 18.32 6.48
N GLY A 137 9.53 18.93 5.32
CA GLY A 137 10.66 19.84 5.09
C GLY A 137 11.97 19.11 4.82
N GLU A 138 11.88 17.88 4.30
CA GLU A 138 13.01 17.06 3.83
C GLU A 138 13.23 17.21 2.31
#